data_AF-A0A1C4YRD4-F1
#
_entry.id   AF-A0A1C4YRD4-F1
#
_cell.length_a   1.000
_cell.length_b   1.000
_cell.length_c   1.000
_cell.angle_alpha   90.00
_cell.angle_beta   90.00
_cell.angle_gamma   90.00
#
_symmetry.space_group_name_H-M   'P 1'
#
loop_
_entity.id
_entity.type
_entity.pdbx_description
1 polymer ?
#
loop_
_entity_poly.entity_id
_entity_poly.type
_entity_poly.pdbx_seq_one_letter_code
_entity_poly.pdbx_strand_id
1 'polypeptide(L)'
;MGSRTQLQPRAGADNESVETEEYVINRITVGIIPKVWTDLQKLITRTRFNRTDVVNRAISIYAMVDENIRNGNEMVFRDPKTGKERIVEIV
;
A
#
# COMPACT_ATOMS: atom_id res chain seq x y z
N MET A 1 9.39 40.41 51.80
CA MET A 1 9.33 38.95 52.03
C MET A 1 7.90 38.60 52.37
N GLY A 2 7.19 37.91 51.48
CA GLY A 2 5.77 37.59 51.60
C GLY A 2 5.45 36.38 50.73
N SER A 3 4.60 35.51 51.25
CA SER A 3 4.63 34.06 51.07
C SER A 3 3.86 33.52 49.86
N ARG A 4 4.44 32.49 49.23
CA ARG A 4 3.86 31.22 48.74
C ARG A 4 2.38 31.21 48.27
N THR A 5 2.20 31.02 46.97
CA THR A 5 1.18 30.08 46.45
C THR A 5 1.82 29.24 45.35
N GLN A 6 2.28 28.04 45.73
CA GLN A 6 2.72 27.01 44.81
C GLN A 6 1.46 26.18 44.50
N LEU A 7 0.85 26.41 43.34
CA LEU A 7 -0.21 25.55 42.82
C LEU A 7 0.47 24.35 42.14
N GLN A 8 0.15 23.15 42.62
CA GLN A 8 0.42 21.87 41.99
C GLN A 8 -0.88 21.05 42.14
N PRO A 9 -1.13 20.02 41.33
CA PRO A 9 -1.19 19.94 39.87
C PRO A 9 -2.64 19.71 39.41
N ARG A 10 -2.99 20.03 38.15
CA ARG A 10 -4.22 19.48 37.56
C ARG A 10 -3.84 18.30 36.68
N ALA A 11 -4.15 17.11 37.21
CA ALA A 11 -4.19 15.85 36.49
C ALA A 11 -5.08 15.99 35.25
N GLY A 12 -4.60 15.48 34.11
CA GLY A 12 -5.31 15.56 32.84
C GLY A 12 -4.34 15.63 31.68
N ALA A 13 -3.48 14.61 31.54
CA ALA A 13 -2.90 14.28 30.27
C ALA A 13 -3.12 12.78 30.13
N ASP A 14 -4.29 12.42 29.61
CA ASP A 14 -4.54 11.09 29.08
C ASP A 14 -3.41 10.82 28.08
N ASN A 15 -2.49 9.98 28.52
CA ASN A 15 -1.37 9.52 27.72
C ASN A 15 -1.97 8.58 26.68
N GLU A 16 -2.48 9.14 25.59
CA GLU A 16 -2.65 8.39 24.34
C GLU A 16 -1.26 7.91 23.95
N SER A 17 -0.93 6.70 24.40
CA SER A 17 0.17 5.93 23.86
C SER A 17 -0.18 5.68 22.40
N VAL A 18 0.26 6.59 21.53
CA VAL A 18 0.37 6.33 20.11
C VAL A 18 1.38 5.20 20.01
N GLU A 19 0.87 3.96 19.99
CA GLU A 19 1.63 2.78 19.61
C GLU A 19 2.21 3.10 18.24
N THR A 20 3.46 3.54 18.24
CA THR A 20 4.20 3.76 17.01
C THR A 20 4.56 2.35 16.58
N GLU A 21 3.65 1.72 15.81
CA GLU A 21 3.97 0.48 15.12
C GLU A 21 5.29 0.71 14.39
N GLU A 22 6.34 0.03 14.85
CA GLU A 22 7.67 0.19 14.29
C GLU A 22 7.60 -0.22 12.82
N TYR A 23 7.76 0.76 11.91
CA TYR A 23 7.68 0.50 10.48
C TYR A 23 8.95 -0.24 10.01
N VAL A 24 8.94 -1.57 10.14
CA VAL A 24 10.06 -2.42 9.73
C VAL A 24 10.08 -2.56 8.21
N ILE A 25 11.07 -1.96 7.56
CA ILE A 25 11.29 -2.09 6.11
C ILE A 25 12.09 -3.35 5.81
N ASN A 26 11.42 -4.36 5.24
CA ASN A 26 12.07 -5.55 4.70
C ASN A 26 12.62 -5.31 3.29
N ARG A 27 13.85 -5.75 3.02
CA ARG A 27 14.50 -5.62 1.70
C ARG A 27 14.58 -6.97 1.00
N ILE A 28 14.19 -7.00 -0.26
CA ILE A 28 14.32 -8.18 -1.14
C ILE A 28 15.16 -7.82 -2.35
N THR A 29 15.99 -8.76 -2.82
CA THR A 29 16.70 -8.65 -4.10
C THR A 29 16.08 -9.63 -5.08
N VAL A 30 15.65 -9.14 -6.25
CA VAL A 30 14.92 -9.92 -7.24
C VAL A 30 15.56 -9.77 -8.61
N GLY A 31 15.69 -10.89 -9.34
CA GLY A 31 16.01 -10.87 -10.76
C GLY A 31 14.77 -10.51 -11.57
N ILE A 32 14.84 -9.48 -12.42
CA ILE A 32 13.73 -9.07 -13.27
C ILE A 32 14.02 -9.49 -14.71
N ILE A 33 13.13 -10.30 -15.30
CA ILE A 33 13.27 -10.71 -16.71
C ILE A 33 13.15 -9.51 -17.67
N PRO A 34 13.77 -9.55 -18.86
CA PRO A 34 13.85 -8.38 -19.75
C PRO A 34 12.49 -7.75 -20.08
N LYS A 35 11.46 -8.56 -20.34
CA LYS A 35 10.10 -8.07 -20.61
C LYS A 35 9.56 -7.23 -19.44
N VAL A 36 9.66 -7.76 -18.22
CA VAL A 36 9.15 -7.10 -17.01
C VAL A 36 9.94 -5.84 -16.71
N TRP A 37 11.24 -5.81 -17.03
CA TRP A 37 12.03 -4.59 -16.92
C TRP A 37 11.49 -3.48 -17.83
N THR A 38 11.20 -3.79 -19.09
CA THR A 38 10.59 -2.83 -20.02
C THR A 38 9.22 -2.36 -19.54
N ASP A 39 8.38 -3.28 -19.04
CA ASP A 39 7.05 -2.96 -18.54
C ASP A 39 7.13 -2.06 -17.28
N LEU A 40 8.09 -2.31 -16.38
CA LEU A 40 8.37 -1.47 -15.22
C LEU A 40 8.75 -0.04 -15.63
N GLN A 41 9.63 0.13 -16.62
CA GLN A 41 10.00 1.47 -17.11
C GLN A 41 8.78 2.23 -17.63
N LYS A 42 7.93 1.58 -18.45
CA LYS A 42 6.69 2.18 -18.97
C LYS A 42 5.74 2.59 -17.84
N LEU A 43 5.60 1.74 -16.82
CA LEU A 43 4.73 2.03 -15.67
C LEU A 43 5.23 3.24 -14.87
N ILE A 44 6.53 3.31 -14.59
CA ILE A 44 7.15 4.46 -13.91
C ILE A 44 6.90 5.75 -14.69
N THR A 45 7.16 5.74 -16.01
CA THR A 45 6.93 6.92 -16.87
C THR A 45 5.47 7.35 -16.89
N ARG A 46 4.52 6.40 -16.94
CA ARG A 46 3.08 6.69 -17.02
C ARG A 46 2.46 7.14 -15.69
N THR A 47 2.92 6.59 -14.57
CA THR A 47 2.30 6.78 -13.24
C THR A 47 3.04 7.76 -12.35
N ARG A 48 4.28 8.13 -12.68
CA ARG A 48 5.21 8.92 -11.85
C ARG A 48 5.62 8.24 -10.53
N PHE A 49 5.26 6.97 -10.34
CA PHE A 49 5.67 6.18 -9.19
C PHE A 49 7.15 5.78 -9.30
N ASN A 50 7.83 5.70 -8.16
CA ASN A 50 9.20 5.17 -8.13
C ASN A 50 9.18 3.63 -8.24
N ARG A 51 10.34 2.99 -8.39
CA ARG A 51 10.44 1.52 -8.51
C ARG A 51 9.84 0.79 -7.31
N THR A 52 10.14 1.26 -6.10
CA THR A 52 9.64 0.70 -4.85
C THR A 52 8.12 0.80 -4.78
N ASP A 53 7.55 1.95 -5.14
CA ASP A 53 6.09 2.16 -5.17
C ASP A 53 5.41 1.20 -6.15
N VAL A 54 5.97 1.05 -7.36
CA VAL A 54 5.42 0.13 -8.38
C VAL A 54 5.50 -1.31 -7.89
N VAL A 55 6.62 -1.73 -7.30
CA VAL A 55 6.80 -3.10 -6.77
C VAL A 55 5.84 -3.36 -5.61
N ASN A 56 5.79 -2.48 -4.62
CA ASN A 56 4.87 -2.60 -3.48
C ASN A 56 3.43 -2.70 -3.95
N ARG A 57 3.02 -1.83 -4.88
CA ARG A 57 1.66 -1.83 -5.42
C ARG A 57 1.36 -3.06 -6.27
N ALA A 58 2.32 -3.57 -7.04
CA ALA A 58 2.17 -4.81 -7.79
C ALA A 58 1.93 -6.01 -6.86
N ILE A 59 2.67 -6.09 -5.74
CA ILE A 59 2.48 -7.12 -4.72
C ILE A 59 1.09 -7.00 -4.08
N SER A 60 0.68 -5.79 -3.68
CA SER A 60 -0.65 -5.57 -3.09
C SER A 60 -1.79 -5.93 -4.05
N ILE A 61 -1.67 -5.57 -5.33
CA ILE A 61 -2.66 -5.94 -6.35
C ILE A 61 -2.68 -7.46 -6.53
N TYR A 62 -1.52 -8.12 -6.64
CA TYR A 62 -1.46 -9.56 -6.80
C TYR A 62 -2.12 -10.29 -5.61
N ALA A 63 -1.84 -9.86 -4.37
CA ALA A 63 -2.45 -10.42 -3.18
C ALA A 63 -3.99 -10.25 -3.17
N MET A 64 -4.49 -9.06 -3.50
CA MET A 64 -5.92 -8.80 -3.60
C MET A 64 -6.60 -9.67 -4.68
N VAL A 65 -5.95 -9.84 -5.83
CA VAL A 65 -6.51 -10.66 -6.92
C VAL A 65 -6.50 -12.14 -6.55
N ASP A 66 -5.41 -12.65 -5.99
CA ASP A 66 -5.32 -14.04 -5.50
C ASP A 66 -6.41 -14.34 -4.47
N GLU A 67 -6.60 -13.45 -3.50
CA GLU A 67 -7.65 -13.58 -2.48
C GLU A 67 -9.05 -13.66 -3.12
N ASN A 68 -9.35 -12.79 -4.08
CA ASN A 68 -10.65 -12.80 -4.76
C ASN A 68 -10.87 -14.08 -5.58
N ILE A 69 -9.87 -14.52 -6.33
CA ILE A 69 -9.95 -15.77 -7.11
C ILE A 69 -10.16 -16.96 -6.18
N ARG A 70 -9.42 -17.03 -5.07
CA ARG A 70 -9.57 -18.11 -4.08
C ARG A 70 -10.94 -18.14 -3.42
N ASN A 71 -11.59 -16.99 -3.28
CA ASN A 71 -12.96 -16.87 -2.79
C ASN A 71 -14.03 -17.19 -3.85
N GLY A 72 -13.62 -17.59 -5.06
CA GLY A 72 -14.51 -17.93 -6.16
C GLY A 72 -15.02 -16.73 -6.96
N ASN A 73 -14.44 -15.54 -6.77
CA ASN A 73 -14.80 -14.35 -7.52
C ASN A 73 -14.06 -14.29 -8.86
N GLU A 74 -14.71 -13.73 -9.87
CA GLU A 74 -14.13 -13.52 -11.20
C GLU A 74 -13.56 -12.10 -11.35
N MET A 75 -12.44 -11.96 -12.04
CA MET A 75 -11.92 -10.65 -12.46
C MET A 75 -12.49 -10.29 -13.83
N VAL A 76 -13.13 -9.11 -13.92
CA VAL A 76 -13.74 -8.61 -15.15
C VAL A 76 -13.15 -7.25 -15.52
N PHE A 77 -12.67 -7.10 -16.76
CA PHE A 77 -12.42 -5.78 -17.33
C PHE A 77 -13.63 -5.33 -18.16
N ARG A 78 -14.24 -4.24 -17.72
CA ARG A 78 -15.29 -3.54 -18.45
C ARG A 78 -14.69 -2.40 -19.27
N ASP A 79 -14.97 -2.38 -20.58
CA ASP A 79 -14.72 -1.22 -21.42
C ASP A 79 -15.83 -0.18 -21.17
N PRO A 80 -15.51 0.99 -20.60
CA PRO A 80 -16.53 1.99 -20.27
C PRO A 80 -17.17 2.62 -21.51
N LYS A 81 -16.53 2.54 -22.69
CA LYS A 81 -17.06 3.14 -23.93
C LYS A 81 -18.05 2.23 -24.64
N THR A 82 -17.79 0.92 -24.63
CA THR A 82 -18.61 -0.07 -25.34
C THR A 82 -19.52 -0.86 -24.43
N GLY A 83 -19.30 -0.81 -23.11
CA GLY A 83 -19.98 -1.63 -22.12
C GLY A 83 -19.57 -3.11 -22.15
N LYS A 84 -18.64 -3.49 -23.04
CA LYS A 84 -18.21 -4.88 -23.17
C LYS A 84 -17.38 -5.30 -21.97
N GLU A 85 -17.68 -6.48 -21.47
CA GLU A 85 -16.97 -7.12 -20.38
C GLU A 85 -16.16 -8.29 -20.90
N ARG A 86 -14.97 -8.48 -20.33
CA ARG A 86 -14.17 -9.69 -20.53
C ARG A 86 -13.72 -10.23 -19.18
N ILE A 87 -13.95 -11.52 -18.96
CA ILE A 87 -13.37 -12.26 -17.85
C ILE A 87 -11.88 -12.42 -18.14
N VAL A 88 -11.04 -12.18 -17.13
CA VAL A 88 -9.59 -12.34 -17.23
C VAL A 88 -9.12 -13.29 -16.14
N GLU A 89 -8.31 -14.25 -16.57
CA GLU A 89 -7.60 -15.16 -15.70
C GLU A 89 -6.14 -14.72 -15.62
N ILE A 90 -5.60 -14.67 -14.41
CA ILE A 90 -4.17 -14.50 -14.17
C ILE A 90 -3.58 -15.91 -14.04
N VAL A 91 -2.79 -16.32 -15.02
CA VAL A 91 -2.00 -17.58 -15.03
C VAL A 91 -0.60 -17.37 -14.48
#